data_AF-A0A0Q0T7U6-F1
#
_entry.id   AF-A0A0Q0T7U6-F1
#
_cell.length_a   1.000
_cell.length_b   1.000
_cell.length_c   1.000
_cell.angle_alpha   90.00
_cell.angle_beta   90.00
_cell.angle_gamma   90.00
#
_symmetry.space_group_name_H-M   'P 1'
#
loop_
_entity.id
_entity.type
_entity.pdbx_description
1 polymer ?
#
loop_
_entity_poly.entity_id
_entity_poly.type
_entity_poly.pdbx_seq_one_letter_code
_entity_poly.pdbx_strand_id
1 'polypeptide(L)'
;MLKRYVVQIMLALSVMLSFASYAEDPPAAPQLAYFTLEPDLTTNFFTKGNKLGYIQVRIDIMVANAVDLPIVEQHQPLIRDAVVELLGKQTEDTIKSLAGREDLRKSLVNRLNNILLPEVGRTVIADLLFTKYIYQ
;
A
#
# COMPACT_ATOMS: atom_id res chain seq x y z
N MET A 1 -40.45 44.55 -38.88
CA MET A 1 -40.84 43.57 -37.84
C MET A 1 -39.89 42.36 -37.77
N LEU A 2 -39.31 41.91 -38.88
CA LEU A 2 -38.40 40.75 -38.94
C LEU A 2 -37.12 40.86 -38.07
N LYS A 3 -36.51 42.06 -37.99
CA LYS A 3 -35.28 42.30 -37.19
C LYS A 3 -35.45 42.01 -35.68
N ARG A 4 -36.67 42.13 -35.14
CA ARG A 4 -36.93 41.90 -33.71
C ARG A 4 -36.96 40.40 -33.36
N TYR A 5 -37.43 39.57 -34.29
CA TYR A 5 -37.42 38.11 -34.13
C TYR A 5 -36.02 37.53 -34.30
N VAL A 6 -35.18 38.10 -35.18
CA VAL A 6 -33.78 37.69 -35.35
C VAL A 6 -32.98 37.88 -34.04
N VAL A 7 -33.19 39.01 -33.35
CA VAL A 7 -32.54 39.26 -32.05
C VAL A 7 -33.02 38.27 -30.97
N GLN A 8 -34.31 37.93 -30.96
CA GLN A 8 -34.86 36.96 -30.00
C GLN A 8 -34.36 35.53 -30.25
N ILE A 9 -34.21 35.13 -31.52
CA ILE A 9 -33.64 33.83 -31.90
C ILE A 9 -32.16 33.76 -31.53
N MET A 10 -31.41 34.84 -31.75
CA MET A 10 -29.98 34.89 -31.41
C MET A 10 -29.75 34.86 -29.90
N LEU A 11 -30.63 35.49 -29.11
CA LEU A 11 -30.60 35.45 -27.64
C LEU A 11 -30.99 34.07 -27.09
N ALA A 12 -31.95 33.38 -27.71
CA ALA A 12 -32.33 32.03 -27.31
C ALA A 12 -31.21 31.01 -27.61
N LEU A 13 -30.49 31.19 -28.72
CA LEU A 13 -29.38 30.32 -29.12
C LEU A 13 -28.15 30.50 -28.21
N SER A 14 -27.90 31.71 -27.69
CA SER A 14 -26.80 31.96 -26.76
C SER A 14 -27.01 31.31 -25.38
N VAL A 15 -28.25 31.04 -24.98
CA VAL A 15 -28.55 30.37 -23.70
C VAL A 15 -28.34 28.84 -23.79
N MET A 16 -28.54 28.25 -24.97
CA MET A 16 -28.31 26.81 -25.18
C MET A 16 -26.83 26.42 -25.30
N LEU A 17 -25.95 27.36 -25.64
CA LEU A 17 -24.49 27.14 -25.71
C LEU A 17 -23.79 27.20 -24.33
N SER A 18 -24.52 27.51 -23.26
CA SER A 18 -23.96 27.64 -21.91
C SER A 18 -23.92 26.32 -21.11
N PHE A 19 -24.26 25.19 -21.71
CA PHE A 19 -24.23 23.89 -21.05
C PHE A 19 -23.00 23.08 -21.45
N ALA A 20 -22.34 22.53 -20.42
CA ALA A 20 -21.20 21.61 -20.43
C ALA A 20 -19.79 22.24 -20.44
N SER A 21 -19.47 23.02 -19.41
CA SER A 21 -18.09 23.03 -18.90
C SER A 21 -17.93 21.83 -17.95
N TYR A 22 -17.50 20.68 -18.45
CA TYR A 22 -16.98 19.61 -17.61
C TYR A 22 -15.60 20.05 -17.11
N ALA A 23 -15.49 20.36 -15.83
CA ALA A 23 -14.19 20.39 -15.18
C ALA A 23 -13.68 18.95 -15.14
N GLU A 24 -12.69 18.64 -15.97
CA GLU A 24 -11.95 17.40 -15.88
C GLU A 24 -11.07 17.52 -14.63
N ASP A 25 -11.49 16.90 -13.53
CA ASP A 25 -10.65 16.81 -12.34
C ASP A 25 -9.31 16.21 -12.78
N PRO A 26 -8.18 16.89 -12.53
CA PRO A 26 -6.88 16.35 -12.92
C PRO A 26 -6.75 14.96 -12.29
N PRO A 27 -6.22 13.96 -13.03
CA PRO A 27 -6.09 12.61 -12.50
C PRO A 27 -5.38 12.70 -11.16
N ALA A 28 -6.09 12.31 -10.10
CA ALA A 28 -5.61 12.43 -8.73
C ALA A 28 -4.22 11.81 -8.67
N ALA A 29 -3.20 12.63 -8.41
CA ALA A 29 -1.84 12.17 -8.33
C ALA A 29 -1.77 11.00 -7.33
N PRO A 30 -1.00 9.94 -7.60
CA PRO A 30 -0.93 8.78 -6.72
C PRO A 30 -0.57 9.24 -5.30
N GLN A 31 -1.54 9.13 -4.40
CA GLN A 31 -1.40 9.55 -3.02
C GLN A 31 -0.93 8.36 -2.21
N LEU A 32 0.26 8.48 -1.62
CA LEU A 32 0.80 7.48 -0.72
C LEU A 32 -0.12 7.31 0.48
N ALA A 33 -0.36 6.07 0.87
CA ALA A 33 -1.12 5.76 2.06
C ALA A 33 -0.46 4.62 2.84
N TYR A 34 -0.82 4.50 4.12
CA TYR A 34 -0.21 3.56 5.04
C TYR A 34 -1.27 2.71 5.72
N PHE A 35 -1.03 1.41 5.79
CA PHE A 35 -1.85 0.45 6.52
C PHE A 35 -1.03 -0.18 7.64
N THR A 36 -1.46 -0.01 8.89
CA THR A 36 -0.80 -0.62 10.05
C THR A 36 -1.28 -2.04 10.23
N LEU A 37 -0.33 -2.97 10.31
CA LEU A 37 -0.60 -4.38 10.50
C LEU A 37 -0.81 -4.69 12.00
N GLU A 38 -2.06 -4.67 12.45
CA GLU A 38 -2.43 -5.01 13.82
C GLU A 38 -3.02 -6.42 13.95
N PRO A 39 -2.76 -7.15 15.06
CA PRO A 39 -1.84 -6.82 16.15
C PRO A 39 -0.37 -7.08 15.76
N ASP A 40 0.55 -6.61 16.61
CA ASP A 40 2.00 -6.90 16.51
C ASP A 40 2.26 -8.39 16.21
N LEU A 41 3.22 -8.65 15.33
CA LEU A 41 3.59 -9.99 14.93
C LEU A 41 4.73 -10.50 15.82
N THR A 42 4.56 -11.69 16.39
CA THR A 42 5.60 -12.39 17.15
C THR A 42 5.92 -13.71 16.47
N THR A 43 7.21 -13.97 16.22
CA THR A 43 7.68 -15.26 15.69
C THR A 43 9.07 -15.59 16.25
N ASN A 44 9.50 -16.83 16.06
CA ASN A 44 10.83 -17.28 16.41
C ASN A 44 11.83 -17.03 15.28
N PHE A 45 13.14 -17.09 15.56
CA PHE A 45 14.20 -17.11 14.55
C PHE A 45 15.32 -18.08 14.97
N PHE A 46 16.21 -18.43 14.05
CA PHE A 46 17.31 -19.37 14.31
C PHE A 46 18.44 -18.69 15.10
N THR A 47 18.77 -19.26 16.26
CA THR A 47 19.96 -18.86 17.04
C THR A 47 21.07 -19.89 16.88
N LYS A 48 22.30 -19.50 17.20
CA LYS A 48 23.46 -20.41 17.19
C LYS A 48 23.48 -21.38 18.38
N GLY A 49 22.62 -21.19 19.38
CA GLY A 49 22.61 -21.96 20.63
C GLY A 49 21.36 -22.83 20.80
N ASN A 50 21.25 -23.47 21.97
CA ASN A 50 20.08 -24.31 22.34
C ASN A 50 18.83 -23.50 22.72
N LYS A 51 18.81 -22.18 22.51
CA LYS A 51 17.68 -21.30 22.88
C LYS A 51 16.96 -20.80 21.64
N LEU A 52 15.63 -20.78 21.68
CA LEU A 52 14.85 -20.16 20.63
C LEU A 52 14.89 -18.64 20.81
N GLY A 53 15.23 -17.91 19.75
CA GLY A 53 15.17 -16.46 19.74
C GLY A 53 13.77 -16.01 19.31
N TYR A 54 13.29 -14.91 19.87
CA TYR A 54 11.97 -14.38 19.55
C TYR A 54 12.09 -12.97 19.02
N ILE A 55 11.27 -12.64 18.03
CA ILE A 55 11.14 -11.30 17.49
C ILE A 55 9.67 -10.88 17.52
N GLN A 56 9.43 -9.66 18.01
CA GLN A 56 8.17 -8.95 17.92
C GLN A 56 8.32 -7.73 17.03
N VAL A 57 7.53 -7.65 15.96
CA VAL A 57 7.52 -6.52 15.02
C VAL A 57 6.14 -5.88 14.88
N ARG A 58 6.12 -4.57 14.67
CA ARG A 58 4.98 -3.84 14.12
C ARG A 58 5.37 -3.30 12.75
N ILE A 59 4.47 -3.47 11.80
CA ILE A 59 4.71 -3.22 10.40
C ILE A 59 3.64 -2.26 9.88
N ASP A 60 4.08 -1.19 9.22
CA ASP A 60 3.22 -0.32 8.43
C ASP A 60 3.52 -0.55 6.94
N ILE A 61 2.50 -0.85 6.16
CA ILE A 61 2.62 -1.14 4.72
C ILE A 61 2.29 0.14 3.97
N MET A 62 3.23 0.61 3.15
CA MET A 62 3.05 1.77 2.28
C MET A 62 2.52 1.30 0.92
N VAL A 63 1.37 1.84 0.52
CA VAL A 63 0.80 1.65 -0.83
C VAL A 63 1.03 2.88 -1.69
N ALA A 64 1.29 2.66 -2.98
CA ALA A 64 1.54 3.76 -3.93
C ALA A 64 0.28 4.60 -4.18
N ASN A 65 -0.89 4.00 -4.03
CA ASN A 65 -2.18 4.65 -4.25
C ASN A 65 -3.13 4.30 -3.10
N ALA A 66 -3.72 5.32 -2.47
CA ALA A 66 -4.70 5.18 -1.40
C ALA A 66 -5.90 4.29 -1.77
N VAL A 67 -6.26 4.21 -3.06
CA VAL A 67 -7.33 3.33 -3.56
C VAL A 67 -7.02 1.84 -3.32
N ASP A 68 -5.75 1.50 -3.11
CA ASP A 68 -5.31 0.11 -2.91
C ASP A 68 -5.26 -0.32 -1.44
N LEU A 69 -5.52 0.59 -0.49
CA LEU A 69 -5.59 0.25 0.94
C LEU A 69 -6.55 -0.90 1.26
N PRO A 70 -7.78 -0.94 0.71
CA PRO A 70 -8.73 -2.02 1.01
C PRO A 70 -8.22 -3.39 0.56
N ILE A 71 -7.37 -3.44 -0.46
CA ILE A 71 -6.75 -4.69 -0.93
C ILE A 71 -5.79 -5.23 0.13
N VAL A 72 -4.96 -4.35 0.71
CA VAL A 72 -4.03 -4.74 1.78
C VAL A 72 -4.79 -5.20 3.02
N GLU A 73 -5.87 -4.51 3.37
CA GLU A 73 -6.75 -4.89 4.48
C GLU A 73 -7.41 -6.26 4.25
N GLN A 74 -7.98 -6.49 3.06
CA GLN A 74 -8.63 -7.75 2.71
C GLN A 74 -7.66 -8.94 2.75
N HIS A 75 -6.43 -8.76 2.26
CA HIS A 75 -5.40 -9.81 2.20
C HIS A 75 -4.48 -9.82 3.43
N GLN A 76 -4.87 -9.13 4.51
CA GLN A 76 -4.11 -9.08 5.75
C GLN A 76 -3.68 -10.46 6.27
N PRO A 77 -4.53 -11.51 6.28
CA PRO A 77 -4.11 -12.84 6.76
C PRO A 77 -2.93 -13.43 5.96
N LEU A 78 -2.95 -13.30 4.64
CA LEU A 78 -1.90 -13.78 3.74
C LEU A 78 -0.59 -13.01 3.95
N ILE A 79 -0.69 -11.70 4.12
CA ILE A 79 0.46 -10.83 4.40
C ILE A 79 1.11 -11.22 5.74
N ARG A 80 0.31 -11.43 6.79
CA ARG A 80 0.81 -11.83 8.11
C ARG A 80 1.53 -13.16 8.06
N ASP A 81 0.96 -14.15 7.38
CA ASP A 81 1.56 -15.47 7.21
C ASP A 81 2.95 -15.36 6.55
N ALA A 82 3.05 -14.64 5.44
CA ALA A 82 4.32 -14.45 4.74
C ALA A 82 5.38 -13.72 5.57
N VAL A 83 4.98 -12.72 6.39
CA VAL A 83 5.91 -12.04 7.30
C VAL A 83 6.42 -13.01 8.38
N VAL A 84 5.52 -13.75 9.03
CA VAL A 84 5.86 -14.71 10.09
C VAL A 84 6.78 -15.80 9.54
N GLU A 85 6.50 -16.32 8.34
CA GLU A 85 7.32 -17.32 7.66
C GLU A 85 8.72 -16.77 7.35
N LEU A 86 8.82 -15.57 6.78
CA LEU A 86 10.10 -15.00 6.36
C LEU A 86 10.98 -14.68 7.57
N LEU A 87 10.42 -14.03 8.60
CA LEU A 87 11.13 -13.75 9.85
C LEU A 87 11.52 -15.04 10.59
N GLY A 88 10.64 -16.04 10.54
CA GLY A 88 10.85 -17.41 11.05
C GLY A 88 12.15 -18.07 10.60
N LYS A 89 12.55 -17.79 9.35
CA LYS A 89 13.69 -18.42 8.69
C LYS A 89 15.01 -17.67 8.89
N GLN A 90 15.01 -16.53 9.56
CA GLN A 90 16.20 -15.70 9.69
C GLN A 90 17.13 -16.21 10.77
N THR A 91 18.41 -15.85 10.63
CA THR A 91 19.41 -16.09 11.66
C THR A 91 19.49 -14.91 12.62
N GLU A 92 20.00 -15.16 13.82
CA GLU A 92 20.25 -14.15 14.84
C GLU A 92 21.10 -12.97 14.33
N ASP A 93 22.15 -13.24 13.55
CA ASP A 93 23.03 -12.20 13.00
C ASP A 93 22.26 -11.26 12.05
N THR A 94 21.37 -11.81 11.22
CA THR A 94 20.53 -11.03 10.30
C THR A 94 19.51 -10.21 11.09
N ILE A 95 18.87 -10.80 12.10
CA ILE A 95 17.83 -10.12 12.90
C ILE A 95 18.41 -8.95 13.71
N LYS A 96 19.61 -9.12 14.29
CA LYS A 96 20.24 -8.11 15.17
C LYS A 96 21.03 -7.04 14.43
N SER A 97 21.41 -7.28 13.17
CA SER A 97 22.19 -6.31 12.39
C SER A 97 21.30 -5.27 11.68
N LEU A 98 21.79 -4.04 11.58
CA LEU A 98 21.08 -2.97 10.86
C LEU A 98 20.97 -3.28 9.35
N ALA A 99 22.05 -3.80 8.76
CA ALA A 99 22.06 -4.21 7.36
C ALA A 99 21.06 -5.37 7.11
N GLY A 100 21.06 -6.38 7.99
CA GLY A 100 20.12 -7.48 7.90
C GLY A 100 18.67 -7.02 8.00
N ARG A 101 18.34 -6.10 8.92
CA ARG A 101 16.99 -5.50 9.00
C ARG A 101 16.56 -4.80 7.71
N GLU A 102 17.46 -4.08 7.07
CA GLU A 102 17.18 -3.39 5.81
C GLU A 102 16.99 -4.39 4.64
N ASP A 103 17.81 -5.43 4.59
CA ASP A 103 17.65 -6.51 3.60
C ASP A 103 16.36 -7.29 3.82
N LEU A 104 15.94 -7.50 5.07
CA LEU A 104 14.66 -8.11 5.42
C LEU A 104 13.49 -7.25 4.96
N ARG A 105 13.56 -5.93 5.15
CA ARG A 105 12.54 -5.00 4.69
C ARG A 105 12.35 -5.13 3.18
N LYS A 106 13.43 -5.05 2.40
CA LYS A 106 13.39 -5.21 0.94
C LYS A 106 12.87 -6.59 0.52
N SER A 107 13.33 -7.64 1.19
CA SER A 107 12.90 -9.02 0.92
C SER A 107 11.41 -9.21 1.18
N LEU A 108 10.88 -8.62 2.26
CA LEU A 108 9.45 -8.63 2.56
C LEU A 108 8.65 -7.89 1.49
N VAL A 109 9.04 -6.68 1.09
CA VAL A 109 8.34 -5.94 0.03
C VAL A 109 8.24 -6.77 -1.25
N ASN A 110 9.34 -7.40 -1.66
CA ASN A 110 9.36 -8.28 -2.83
C ASN A 110 8.49 -9.52 -2.64
N ARG A 111 8.60 -10.20 -1.50
CA ARG A 111 7.80 -11.39 -1.18
C ARG A 111 6.31 -11.07 -1.16
N LEU A 112 5.90 -9.98 -0.51
CA LEU A 112 4.51 -9.58 -0.38
C LEU A 112 3.91 -9.20 -1.75
N ASN A 113 4.66 -8.48 -2.59
CA ASN A 113 4.19 -8.23 -3.95
C ASN A 113 4.07 -9.53 -4.77
N ASN A 114 5.01 -10.47 -4.64
CA ASN A 114 4.96 -11.75 -5.35
C ASN A 114 3.77 -12.63 -4.95
N ILE A 115 3.38 -12.65 -3.67
CA ILE A 115 2.22 -13.42 -3.21
C ILE A 115 0.89 -12.72 -3.52
N LEU A 116 0.86 -11.38 -3.56
CA LEU A 116 -0.36 -10.63 -3.89
C LEU A 116 -0.61 -10.54 -5.40
N LEU A 117 0.44 -10.64 -6.22
CA LEU A 117 0.32 -10.59 -7.68
C LEU A 117 -0.71 -11.58 -8.27
N PRO A 118 -0.75 -12.87 -7.90
CA PRO A 118 -1.77 -13.79 -8.41
C PRO A 118 -3.20 -13.47 -7.94
N GLU A 119 -3.35 -12.85 -6.77
CA GLU A 119 -4.66 -12.53 -6.18
C GLU A 119 -5.24 -11.22 -6.75
N VAL A 120 -4.37 -10.23 -6.97
CA VAL A 120 -4.75 -8.85 -7.32
C VAL A 120 -4.47 -8.53 -8.80
N GLY A 121 -3.56 -9.27 -9.44
CA GLY A 121 -3.12 -9.05 -10.82
C GLY A 121 -2.10 -7.92 -11.03
N ARG A 122 -1.69 -7.23 -9.95
CA ARG A 122 -0.67 -6.16 -9.99
C ARG A 122 0.04 -6.00 -8.64
N THR A 123 1.18 -5.31 -8.65
CA THR A 123 1.92 -4.93 -7.45
C THR A 123 1.25 -3.76 -6.74
N VAL A 124 1.04 -3.88 -5.43
CA VAL A 124 0.30 -2.90 -4.61
C VAL A 124 1.21 -2.22 -3.59
N ILE A 125 2.18 -2.96 -3.05
CA ILE A 125 3.01 -2.50 -1.95
C ILE A 125 4.20 -1.73 -2.53
N ALA A 126 4.27 -0.45 -2.19
CA ALA A 126 5.39 0.41 -2.56
C ALA A 126 6.57 0.21 -1.61
N ASP A 127 6.28 0.18 -0.30
CA ASP A 127 7.28 -0.06 0.73
C ASP A 127 6.65 -0.59 2.03
N LEU A 128 7.47 -0.87 3.05
CA LEU A 128 7.13 -1.38 4.35
C LEU A 128 8.04 -0.76 5.41
N LEU A 129 7.46 -0.35 6.53
CA LEU A 129 8.17 0.24 7.66
C LEU A 129 8.04 -0.64 8.90
N PHE A 130 9.17 -0.94 9.53
CA PHE A 130 9.18 -1.55 10.86
C PHE A 130 9.07 -0.44 11.93
N THR A 131 7.88 -0.20 12.46
CA THR A 131 7.64 0.81 13.51
C THR A 131 7.91 0.29 14.92
N LYS A 132 7.92 -1.03 15.11
CA LYS A 132 8.43 -1.70 16.30
C LYS A 132 9.28 -2.89 15.87
N TYR A 133 10.42 -3.10 16.52
CA TYR A 133 11.33 -4.20 16.22
C TYR A 133 12.09 -4.57 17.49
N ILE A 134 11.57 -5.55 18.23
CA ILE A 134 12.10 -6.00 19.52
C ILE A 134 12.47 -7.47 19.38
N TYR A 135 13.65 -7.86 19.86
CA TYR A 135 14.10 -9.24 19.88
C TYR A 135 14.56 -9.66 21.28
N GLN A 136 14.45 -10.95 21.58
CA GLN A 136 14.89 -11.59 22.83
C GLN A 136 15.68 -12.88 22.52
#